data_AF-A0A2N1N400-F1
#
_entry.id   AF-A0A2N1N400-F1
#
_cell.length_a   1.000
_cell.length_b   1.000
_cell.length_c   1.000
_cell.angle_alpha   90.00
_cell.angle_beta   90.00
_cell.angle_gamma   90.00
#
_symmetry.space_group_name_H-M   'P 1'
#
loop_
_entity.id
_entity.type
_entity.pdbx_description
1 polymer ?
#
loop_
_entity_poly.entity_id
_entity_poly.type
_entity_poly.pdbx_seq_one_letter_code
_entity_poly.pdbx_strand_id
1 'polypeptide(L)'
;MLIDLNGKIYSKTLMGPSLIDSSNNNTWVPQQSFIYPNVNNEQGFLYFALLSSGLNDLNSNYNVTQWIINEHGIFSKIAEMVLALQVPPSVVSTVDGGYMFIYPNITTSQDPFSSRTGLYSVYCGYGSNIVREPVILYETILELNIVGLNCVISHS
;
A
#
# COMPACT_ATOMS: atom_id res chain seq x y z
N MET A 1 3.63 -14.28 -11.69
CA MET A 1 3.59 -15.48 -12.55
C MET A 1 2.60 -16.46 -11.94
N LEU A 2 1.57 -16.88 -12.69
CA LEU A 2 0.57 -17.87 -12.25
C LEU A 2 0.85 -19.19 -12.96
N ILE A 3 1.10 -20.24 -12.17
CA ILE A 3 1.38 -21.60 -12.65
C ILE A 3 0.54 -22.57 -11.82
N ASP A 4 -0.05 -23.58 -12.47
CA ASP A 4 -0.66 -24.69 -11.73
C ASP A 4 0.38 -25.69 -11.21
N LEU A 5 -0.10 -26.68 -10.44
CA LEU A 5 0.74 -27.75 -9.89
C LEU A 5 1.39 -28.64 -10.95
N ASN A 6 0.92 -28.59 -12.20
CA ASN A 6 1.48 -29.34 -13.32
C ASN A 6 2.51 -28.53 -14.12
N GLY A 7 2.85 -27.32 -13.67
CA GLY A 7 3.80 -26.46 -14.36
C GLY A 7 3.23 -25.69 -15.55
N LYS A 8 1.91 -25.76 -15.80
CA LYS A 8 1.28 -24.98 -16.87
C LYS A 8 1.19 -23.52 -16.45
N ILE A 9 1.81 -22.66 -17.25
CA ILE A 9 1.82 -21.21 -17.03
C ILE A 9 0.52 -20.63 -17.60
N TYR A 10 -0.30 -20.03 -16.73
CA TYR A 10 -1.52 -19.30 -17.12
C TYR A 10 -1.25 -17.82 -17.35
N SER A 11 -0.27 -17.25 -16.62
CA SER A 11 0.09 -15.85 -16.77
C SER A 11 1.56 -15.59 -16.44
N LYS A 12 2.19 -14.77 -17.27
CA LYS A 12 3.54 -14.21 -17.07
C LYS A 12 3.51 -12.75 -16.62
N THR A 13 2.36 -12.24 -16.18
CA THR A 13 2.23 -10.85 -15.70
C THR A 13 3.26 -10.58 -14.61
N LEU A 14 4.06 -9.54 -14.83
CA LEU A 14 5.00 -8.98 -13.87
C LEU A 14 4.26 -7.92 -13.05
N MET A 15 4.13 -8.13 -11.74
CA MET A 15 3.38 -7.22 -10.87
C MET A 15 4.27 -6.18 -10.20
N GLY A 16 5.59 -6.38 -10.23
CA GLY A 16 6.57 -5.41 -9.73
C GLY A 16 7.99 -5.95 -9.83
N PRO A 17 9.00 -5.07 -9.76
CA PRO A 17 10.39 -5.46 -9.65
C PRO A 17 10.66 -6.07 -8.26
N SER A 18 11.62 -7.00 -8.18
CA SER A 18 12.28 -7.27 -6.92
C SER A 18 13.31 -6.17 -6.66
N LEU A 19 13.41 -5.69 -5.43
CA LEU A 19 14.34 -4.63 -5.07
C LEU A 19 15.69 -5.23 -4.66
N ILE A 20 16.77 -4.73 -5.26
CA ILE A 20 18.11 -4.88 -4.70
C ILE A 20 18.37 -3.58 -3.95
N ASP A 21 18.46 -3.67 -2.62
CA ASP A 21 18.78 -2.53 -1.78
C ASP A 21 20.29 -2.24 -1.90
N SER A 22 20.63 -1.35 -2.83
CA SER A 22 22.01 -0.91 -3.05
C SER A 22 22.59 -0.13 -1.86
N SER A 23 21.73 0.37 -0.98
CA SER A 23 22.12 1.11 0.22
C SER A 23 22.44 0.18 1.40
N ASN A 24 21.90 -1.03 1.41
CA ASN A 24 22.21 -2.09 2.37
C ASN A 24 23.03 -3.21 1.73
N ASN A 25 24.27 -2.91 1.32
CA ASN A 25 25.23 -3.88 0.80
C ASN A 25 24.73 -4.71 -0.41
N ASN A 26 23.92 -4.10 -1.29
CA ASN A 26 23.28 -4.78 -2.43
C ASN A 26 22.46 -6.01 -1.99
N THR A 27 21.83 -5.95 -0.82
CA THR A 27 21.00 -7.05 -0.33
C THR A 27 19.76 -7.15 -1.20
N TRP A 28 19.55 -8.34 -1.78
CA TRP A 28 18.27 -8.64 -2.42
C TRP A 28 17.21 -8.81 -1.34
N VAL A 29 16.15 -8.00 -1.40
CA VAL A 29 15.06 -8.07 -0.43
C VAL A 29 13.83 -8.68 -1.10
N PRO A 30 13.65 -10.02 -1.05
CA PRO A 30 12.46 -10.65 -1.57
C PRO A 30 11.22 -10.26 -0.74
N GLN A 31 10.03 -10.36 -1.34
CA GLN A 31 8.74 -10.18 -0.66
C GLN A 31 8.46 -8.77 -0.09
N GLN A 32 8.98 -7.70 -0.71
CA GLN A 32 8.56 -6.32 -0.36
C GLN A 32 7.19 -5.91 -0.95
N SER A 33 6.33 -6.90 -1.20
CA SER A 33 5.04 -6.67 -1.82
C SER A 33 3.92 -7.38 -1.08
N PHE A 34 2.80 -6.70 -0.96
CA PHE A 34 1.61 -7.16 -0.26
C PHE A 34 0.44 -7.25 -1.24
N ILE A 35 -0.40 -8.25 -1.02
CA ILE A 35 -1.65 -8.45 -1.75
C ILE A 35 -2.79 -8.24 -0.77
N TYR A 36 -3.67 -7.30 -1.07
CA TYR A 36 -4.86 -7.02 -0.29
C TYR A 36 -6.09 -7.36 -1.13
N PRO A 37 -6.82 -8.45 -0.81
CA PRO A 37 -8.04 -8.79 -1.54
C PRO A 37 -9.09 -7.71 -1.33
N ASN A 38 -9.88 -7.45 -2.37
CA ASN A 38 -11.05 -6.58 -2.23
C ASN A 38 -12.13 -7.26 -1.38
N VAL A 39 -13.05 -6.46 -0.80
CA VAL A 39 -14.25 -6.99 -0.14
C VAL A 39 -15.12 -7.75 -1.14
N ASN A 40 -15.21 -7.26 -2.38
CA ASN A 40 -15.85 -7.94 -3.49
C ASN A 40 -14.82 -8.66 -4.35
N ASN A 41 -14.90 -9.99 -4.36
CA ASN A 41 -13.98 -10.88 -5.06
C ASN A 41 -13.90 -10.61 -6.58
N GLU A 42 -14.97 -10.08 -7.17
CA GLU A 42 -15.04 -9.71 -8.59
C GLU A 42 -14.27 -8.41 -8.90
N GLN A 43 -14.04 -7.58 -7.89
CA GLN A 43 -13.26 -6.33 -7.97
C GLN A 43 -11.76 -6.56 -7.72
N GLY A 44 -11.35 -7.82 -7.63
CA GLY A 44 -9.96 -8.26 -7.65
C GLY A 44 -9.21 -7.92 -6.36
N PHE A 45 -8.00 -7.36 -6.50
CA PHE A 45 -7.11 -7.12 -5.37
C PHE A 45 -6.18 -5.94 -5.63
N LEU A 46 -5.64 -5.38 -4.55
CA LEU A 46 -4.59 -4.38 -4.58
C LEU A 46 -3.23 -5.07 -4.43
N TYR A 47 -2.30 -4.73 -5.31
CA TYR A 47 -0.89 -5.06 -5.19
C TYR A 47 -0.11 -3.81 -4.77
N PHE A 48 0.58 -3.91 -3.65
CA PHE A 48 1.32 -2.82 -3.03
C PHE A 48 2.79 -3.22 -2.89
N ALA A 49 3.72 -2.51 -3.53
CA ALA A 49 5.13 -2.86 -3.51
C ALA A 49 6.02 -1.64 -3.30
N LEU A 50 7.11 -1.81 -2.56
CA LEU A 50 8.12 -0.76 -2.41
C LEU A 50 8.86 -0.56 -3.75
N LEU A 51 8.91 0.68 -4.25
CA LEU A 51 9.68 1.04 -5.45
C LEU A 51 11.12 1.40 -5.12
N SER A 52 11.30 2.19 -4.06
CA SER A 52 12.59 2.69 -3.62
C SER A 52 12.48 3.20 -2.19
N SER A 53 13.48 2.89 -1.38
CA SER A 53 13.74 3.53 -0.09
C SER A 53 15.24 3.80 0.01
N GLY A 54 15.66 5.07 -0.08
CA GLY A 54 17.02 5.44 0.28
C GLY A 54 17.20 5.52 1.80
N LEU A 55 18.40 5.22 2.31
CA LEU A 55 18.75 5.34 3.75
C LEU A 55 18.47 6.73 4.37
N ASN A 56 18.40 7.77 3.53
CA ASN A 56 18.16 9.16 3.96
C ASN A 56 16.80 9.70 3.54
N ASP A 57 15.98 8.89 2.85
CA ASP A 57 14.67 9.35 2.41
C ASP A 57 13.68 9.25 3.57
N LEU A 58 13.17 10.40 4.00
CA LEU A 58 12.10 10.46 5.00
C LEU A 58 10.84 9.72 4.53
N ASN A 59 10.63 9.64 3.20
CA ASN A 59 9.49 8.98 2.59
C ASN A 59 9.96 7.83 1.68
N SER A 60 9.30 6.70 1.79
CA SER A 60 9.40 5.58 0.85
C SER A 60 8.36 5.73 -0.25
N ASN A 61 8.75 5.43 -1.50
CA ASN A 61 7.83 5.40 -2.63
C ASN A 61 7.29 3.98 -2.81
N TYR A 62 5.97 3.86 -2.89
CA TYR A 62 5.27 2.60 -3.08
C TYR A 62 4.52 2.62 -4.40
N ASN A 63 4.72 1.59 -5.23
CA ASN A 63 3.86 1.33 -6.36
C ASN A 63 2.60 0.63 -5.86
N VAL A 64 1.46 1.20 -6.23
CA VAL A 64 0.15 0.67 -5.86
C VAL A 64 -0.63 0.43 -7.13
N THR A 65 -0.96 -0.84 -7.38
CA THR A 65 -1.67 -1.25 -8.59
C THR A 65 -2.88 -2.08 -8.22
N GLN A 66 -4.00 -1.83 -8.88
CA GLN A 66 -5.20 -2.63 -8.72
C GLN A 66 -5.32 -3.62 -9.89
N TRP A 67 -5.62 -4.86 -9.58
CA TRP A 67 -5.66 -5.96 -10.53
C TRP A 67 -6.95 -6.76 -10.40
N ILE A 68 -7.47 -7.22 -11.53
CA ILE A 68 -8.53 -8.22 -11.61
C ILE A 68 -7.99 -9.47 -12.31
N ILE A 69 -8.54 -10.63 -11.95
CA ILE A 69 -8.25 -11.92 -12.61
C ILE A 69 -9.56 -12.41 -13.21
N ASN A 70 -9.58 -12.66 -14.51
CA ASN A 70 -10.77 -13.23 -15.15
C ASN A 70 -10.80 -14.77 -14.99
N GLU A 71 -11.90 -15.38 -15.44
CA GLU A 71 -12.11 -16.85 -15.37
C GLU A 71 -11.03 -17.66 -16.10
N HIS A 72 -10.32 -17.05 -17.06
CA HIS A 72 -9.23 -17.68 -17.80
C HIS A 72 -7.85 -17.52 -17.12
N GLY A 73 -7.79 -16.91 -15.93
CA GLY A 73 -6.53 -16.66 -15.21
C GLY A 73 -5.72 -15.49 -15.77
N ILE A 74 -6.32 -14.64 -16.60
CA ILE A 74 -5.66 -13.46 -17.18
C ILE A 74 -5.78 -12.30 -16.19
N PHE A 75 -4.62 -11.74 -15.84
CA PHE A 75 -4.52 -10.56 -14.99
C PHE A 75 -4.68 -9.30 -15.83
N SER A 76 -5.54 -8.38 -15.39
CA SER A 76 -5.70 -7.05 -15.99
C SER A 76 -5.44 -5.98 -14.93
N LYS A 77 -4.53 -5.05 -15.22
CA LYS A 77 -4.28 -3.87 -14.39
C LYS A 77 -5.37 -2.84 -14.67
N ILE A 78 -6.10 -2.42 -13.65
CA ILE A 78 -7.20 -1.45 -13.82
C ILE A 78 -6.86 -0.06 -13.29
N ALA A 79 -5.92 0.02 -12.34
CA ALA A 79 -5.42 1.30 -11.83
C ALA A 79 -3.97 1.17 -11.37
N GLU A 80 -3.26 2.30 -11.37
CA GLU A 80 -1.89 2.43 -10.90
C GLU A 80 -1.68 3.82 -10.32
N MET A 81 -0.99 3.89 -9.18
CA MET A 81 -0.59 5.13 -8.54
C MET A 81 0.69 4.91 -7.73
N VAL A 82 1.36 6.01 -7.39
CA VAL A 82 2.53 5.99 -6.50
C VAL A 82 2.16 6.74 -5.22
N LEU A 83 2.40 6.11 -4.08
CA LEU A 83 2.25 6.71 -2.75
C LEU A 83 3.63 6.97 -2.14
N ALA A 84 3.83 8.18 -1.62
CA ALA A 84 5.03 8.54 -0.88
C ALA A 84 4.67 8.66 0.61
N LEU A 85 5.15 7.72 1.43
CA LEU A 85 4.79 7.60 2.84
C LEU A 85 6.04 7.35 3.70
N GLN A 86 6.08 7.91 4.91
CA GLN A 86 7.20 7.69 5.85
C GLN A 86 7.28 6.24 6.33
N VAL A 87 6.11 5.62 6.50
CA VAL A 87 5.95 4.26 7.04
C VAL A 87 4.97 3.50 6.16
N PRO A 88 5.12 2.16 5.99
CA PRO A 88 4.13 1.36 5.30
C PRO A 88 2.72 1.58 5.86
N PRO A 89 1.71 1.85 5.01
CA PRO A 89 0.35 2.06 5.45
C PRO A 89 -0.28 0.72 5.85
N SER A 90 -1.30 0.79 6.70
CA SER A 90 -2.31 -0.26 6.80
C SER A 90 -3.34 -0.06 5.70
N VAL A 91 -3.61 -1.13 4.96
CA VAL A 91 -4.53 -1.10 3.82
C VAL A 91 -5.81 -1.82 4.19
N VAL A 92 -6.95 -1.17 3.94
CA VAL A 92 -8.28 -1.70 4.21
C VAL A 92 -9.08 -1.68 2.91
N SER A 93 -9.64 -2.80 2.50
CA SER A 93 -10.59 -2.83 1.39
C SER A 93 -11.93 -2.24 1.82
N THR A 94 -12.54 -1.41 0.98
CA THR A 94 -13.81 -0.75 1.29
C THR A 94 -14.98 -1.44 0.59
N VAL A 95 -16.18 -1.34 1.16
CA VAL A 95 -17.38 -2.03 0.67
C VAL A 95 -17.85 -1.56 -0.71
N ASP A 96 -17.40 -0.38 -1.15
CA ASP A 96 -17.66 0.18 -2.48
C ASP A 96 -16.59 -0.24 -3.51
N GLY A 97 -15.68 -1.14 -3.16
CA GLY A 97 -14.66 -1.68 -4.05
C GLY A 97 -13.34 -0.92 -4.06
N GLY A 98 -13.25 0.18 -3.33
CA GLY A 98 -12.01 0.92 -3.16
C GLY A 98 -11.07 0.31 -2.11
N TYR A 99 -10.05 1.11 -1.77
CA TYR A 99 -9.13 0.84 -0.68
C TYR A 99 -8.88 2.13 0.10
N MET A 100 -8.66 1.96 1.40
CA MET A 100 -8.27 3.03 2.30
C MET A 100 -6.86 2.74 2.83
N PHE A 101 -5.98 3.73 2.74
CA PHE A 101 -4.61 3.67 3.26
C PHE A 101 -4.56 4.49 4.53
N ILE A 102 -4.25 3.85 5.65
CA ILE A 102 -4.09 4.51 6.94
C ILE A 102 -2.61 4.49 7.29
N TYR A 103 -2.04 5.66 7.54
CA TYR A 103 -0.61 5.79 7.79
C TYR A 103 -0.32 6.84 8.86
N PRO A 104 0.72 6.63 9.68
CA PRO A 104 1.25 7.66 10.53
C PRO A 104 2.07 8.67 9.71
N ASN A 105 2.07 9.91 10.15
CA ASN A 105 3.00 10.94 9.68
C ASN A 105 3.58 11.65 10.91
N ILE A 106 4.91 11.71 10.97
CA ILE A 106 5.66 12.30 12.07
C ILE A 106 6.30 13.58 11.55
N THR A 107 6.12 14.67 12.28
CA THR A 107 6.67 15.98 11.94
C THR A 107 7.64 16.43 13.04
N THR A 108 8.74 17.03 12.63
CA THR A 108 9.78 17.56 13.55
C THR A 108 9.63 19.07 13.71
N SER A 109 8.43 19.52 14.03
CA SER A 109 8.16 20.94 14.26
C SER A 109 8.77 21.42 15.58
N GLN A 110 9.29 22.66 15.58
CA GLN A 110 9.87 23.32 16.77
C GLN A 110 8.80 24.01 17.62
N ASP A 111 7.57 24.17 17.10
CA ASP A 111 6.45 24.73 17.84
C ASP A 111 5.89 23.68 18.83
N PRO A 112 5.93 23.93 20.15
CA PRO A 112 5.45 22.97 21.16
C PRO A 112 3.96 22.66 21.07
N PHE A 113 3.16 23.47 20.36
CA PHE A 113 1.72 23.25 20.18
C PHE A 113 1.36 22.59 18.86
N SER A 114 2.33 22.44 17.95
CA SER A 114 2.10 21.76 16.69
C SER A 114 2.03 20.24 16.88
N SER A 115 1.16 19.57 16.12
CA SER A 115 1.07 18.12 16.13
C SER A 115 2.41 17.51 15.69
N ARG A 116 2.99 16.64 16.52
CA ARG A 116 4.24 15.91 16.24
C ARG A 116 3.98 14.53 15.63
N THR A 117 2.80 13.97 15.88
CA THR A 117 2.35 12.72 15.25
C THR A 117 0.90 12.83 14.87
N GLY A 118 0.59 12.50 13.62
CA GLY A 118 -0.77 12.37 13.12
C GLY A 118 -1.00 11.03 12.46
N LEU A 119 -2.22 10.52 12.58
CA LEU A 119 -2.72 9.37 11.84
C LEU A 119 -3.65 9.89 10.75
N TYR A 120 -3.30 9.60 9.51
CA TYR A 120 -4.03 10.07 8.34
C TYR A 120 -4.61 8.88 7.60
N SER A 121 -5.70 9.15 6.89
CA SER A 121 -6.35 8.20 6.01
C SER A 121 -6.53 8.80 4.63
N VAL A 122 -6.28 8.00 3.62
CA VAL A 122 -6.46 8.39 2.22
C VAL A 122 -7.30 7.33 1.55
N TYR A 123 -8.35 7.77 0.86
CA TYR A 123 -9.24 6.89 0.12
C TYR A 123 -8.86 6.85 -1.37
N CYS A 124 -8.79 5.63 -1.92
CA CYS A 124 -8.62 5.35 -3.33
C CYS A 124 -9.84 4.56 -3.83
N GLY A 125 -10.59 5.15 -4.76
CA GLY A 125 -11.77 4.51 -5.34
C GLY A 125 -11.40 3.33 -6.25
N TYR A 126 -12.36 2.43 -6.46
CA TYR A 126 -12.22 1.33 -7.42
C TYR A 126 -11.83 1.84 -8.82
N GLY A 127 -10.73 1.32 -9.37
CA GLY A 127 -10.24 1.74 -10.69
C GLY A 127 -9.74 3.19 -10.75
N SER A 128 -9.60 3.87 -9.62
CA SER A 128 -9.10 5.24 -9.55
C SER A 128 -7.57 5.24 -9.45
N ASN A 129 -6.93 6.12 -10.23
CA ASN A 129 -5.53 6.50 -10.03
C ASN A 129 -5.38 7.80 -9.23
N ILE A 130 -6.50 8.44 -8.88
CA ILE A 130 -6.51 9.67 -8.09
C ILE A 130 -6.65 9.33 -6.63
N VAL A 131 -5.68 9.82 -5.87
CA VAL A 131 -5.65 9.80 -4.41
C VAL A 131 -6.43 11.01 -3.91
N ARG A 132 -7.45 10.80 -3.08
CA ARG A 132 -8.20 11.91 -2.47
C ARG A 132 -7.35 12.61 -1.41
N GLU A 133 -7.76 13.83 -1.04
CA GLU A 133 -7.13 14.55 0.07
C GLU A 133 -7.12 13.70 1.36
N PRO A 134 -6.00 13.68 2.11
CA PRO A 134 -5.93 12.97 3.37
C PRO A 134 -6.93 13.50 4.39
N VAL A 135 -7.58 12.58 5.09
CA VAL A 135 -8.43 12.84 6.25
C VAL A 135 -7.61 12.59 7.52
N ILE A 136 -7.68 13.52 8.46
CA ILE A 136 -7.07 13.37 9.78
C ILE A 136 -7.95 12.44 10.61
N LEU A 137 -7.38 11.33 11.09
CA LEU A 137 -8.04 10.42 12.04
C LEU A 137 -7.69 10.76 13.49
N TYR A 138 -6.45 11.17 13.72
CA TYR A 138 -5.94 11.49 15.05
C TYR A 138 -4.69 12.36 14.94
N GLU A 139 -4.50 13.33 15.85
CA GLU A 139 -3.28 14.13 15.95
C GLU A 139 -2.92 14.34 17.41
N THR A 140 -1.62 14.41 17.70
CA THR A 140 -1.10 14.67 19.03
C THR A 140 0.21 15.46 18.98
N ILE A 141 0.46 16.23 20.03
CA ILE A 141 1.72 16.94 20.26
C ILE A 141 2.83 16.00 20.79
N LEU A 142 2.47 14.78 21.20
CA LEU A 142 3.42 13.77 21.63
C LEU A 142 3.98 13.02 20.43
N GLU A 143 5.26 12.66 20.50
CA GLU A 143 5.86 11.75 19.51
C GLU A 143 5.46 10.32 19.86
N LEU A 144 4.62 9.71 19.03
CA LEU A 144 4.18 8.33 19.20
C LEU A 144 4.85 7.42 18.18
N ASN A 145 5.44 6.32 18.67
CA ASN A 145 5.93 5.25 17.82
C ASN A 145 4.79 4.27 17.52
N ILE A 146 4.14 4.44 16.37
CA ILE A 146 3.05 3.57 15.91
C ILE A 146 3.67 2.41 15.14
N VAL A 147 3.79 1.26 15.81
CA VAL A 147 4.42 0.04 15.25
C VAL A 147 3.47 -0.81 14.41
N GLY A 148 2.17 -0.55 14.46
CA GLY A 148 1.17 -1.26 13.68
C GLY A 148 -0.24 -0.72 13.90
N LEU A 149 -1.11 -0.90 12.90
CA LEU A 149 -2.52 -0.59 12.98
C LEU A 149 -3.30 -1.83 12.57
N ASN A 150 -4.29 -2.22 13.38
CA ASN A 150 -5.20 -3.30 13.02
C ASN A 150 -6.56 -2.70 12.68
N CYS A 151 -7.02 -2.95 11.46
CA CYS A 151 -8.27 -2.42 10.96
C CYS A 151 -9.19 -3.58 10.60
N VAL A 152 -10.39 -3.59 11.20
CA VAL A 152 -11.39 -4.63 10.95
C VAL A 152 -12.70 -3.97 10.56
N ILE A 153 -13.33 -4.49 9.51
CA ILE A 153 -14.69 -4.12 9.16
C ILE A 153 -15.62 -4.79 10.18
N SER A 154 -16.39 -3.99 10.91
CA SER A 154 -17.43 -4.49 11.81
C SER A 154 -18.76 -4.46 11.08
N HIS A 155 -19.42 -5.61 10.98
CA HIS A 155 -20.80 -5.69 10.53
C HIS A 155 -21.70 -5.56 11.77
N SER A 156 -22.55 -4.53 11.81
CA SER A 156 -23.58 -4.32 12.84
C SER A 156 -24.85 -5.08 12.52
#